data_AF-A0A1J9REH1-F1
#
_entry.id   AF-A0A1J9REH1-F1
#
_cell.length_a   1.000
_cell.length_b   1.000
_cell.length_c   1.000
_cell.angle_alpha   90.00
_cell.angle_beta   90.00
_cell.angle_gamma   90.00
#
_symmetry.space_group_name_H-M   'P 1'
#
loop_
_entity.id
_entity.type
_entity.pdbx_description
1 polymer ?
#
loop_
_entity_poly.entity_id
_entity_poly.type
_entity_poly.pdbx_seq_one_letter_code
_entity_poly.pdbx_strand_id
1 'polypeptide(L)'
;MSSIHTTLLPPLIHIQQPSATTTTTTPFVLALALALALLLPTATYLIHRDYRAFLSLGAGGTPQTFLSGYLRVKLLSVFALSSPRSPAPVPADLRQTGYLVGSSLPARRGPRPTVVGIAPHRQTTQRAGAMDGAASAEGASAYAMLAARLRALARDPANHLAEGTSCFEKHGTGLFSTRPLTRTCRGEVCHVHGSDGSLHMTLYPGDAKLVIERGWGERHPIARGGFFSRFVPRHFVMVYAPRDEGEVAVVARIVGAAVWWVSGVCVGKGEGEEEGGGVRDDRARSEADALVVEEVREAGGEVDWRSGKGVSEAMFCSGCRQKQYARMQACS
;
A
#
# COMPACT_ATOMS: atom_id res chain seq x y z
N MET A 1 79.91 89.65 2.07
CA MET A 1 79.53 88.37 2.71
C MET A 1 78.08 88.45 3.13
N SER A 2 77.16 87.83 2.38
CA SER A 2 75.82 87.44 2.84
C SER A 2 75.24 86.49 1.81
N SER A 3 75.15 85.21 2.20
CA SER A 3 74.75 84.09 1.35
C SER A 3 73.25 83.88 1.42
N ILE A 4 72.64 83.65 0.25
CA ILE A 4 71.23 83.38 0.05
C ILE A 4 71.05 81.86 0.18
N HIS A 5 70.21 81.40 1.12
CA HIS A 5 69.72 80.02 1.13
C HIS A 5 68.19 80.03 1.06
N THR A 6 67.68 79.80 -0.15
CA THR A 6 66.28 79.53 -0.45
C THR A 6 66.04 78.03 -0.28
N THR A 7 65.29 77.64 0.75
CA THR A 7 64.88 76.24 0.97
C THR A 7 63.60 75.95 0.19
N LEU A 8 63.71 75.09 -0.83
CA LEU A 8 62.60 74.49 -1.57
C LEU A 8 61.96 73.37 -0.73
N LEU A 9 60.67 73.50 -0.40
CA LEU A 9 59.84 72.41 0.14
C LEU A 9 59.31 71.55 -1.02
N PRO A 10 59.21 70.21 -0.87
CA PRO A 10 58.69 69.32 -1.90
C PRO A 10 57.14 69.37 -1.96
N PRO A 11 56.51 68.97 -3.08
CA PRO A 11 55.06 68.96 -3.20
C PRO A 11 54.44 67.81 -2.38
N LEU A 12 53.31 68.10 -1.73
CA LEU A 12 52.46 67.13 -1.04
C LEU A 12 51.95 66.07 -2.02
N ILE A 13 52.29 64.80 -1.77
CA ILE A 13 51.68 63.65 -2.44
C ILE A 13 50.23 63.56 -1.97
N HIS A 14 49.29 63.83 -2.87
CA HIS A 14 47.86 63.66 -2.61
C HIS A 14 47.55 62.15 -2.63
N ILE A 15 47.49 61.53 -1.46
CA ILE A 15 46.99 60.16 -1.31
C ILE A 15 45.49 60.20 -1.63
N GLN A 16 45.11 59.66 -2.78
CA GLN A 16 43.72 59.51 -3.18
C GLN A 16 43.11 58.41 -2.29
N GLN A 17 42.26 58.81 -1.34
CA GLN A 17 41.54 57.85 -0.49
C GLN A 17 40.68 56.95 -1.39
N PRO A 18 40.69 55.62 -1.20
CA PRO A 18 39.79 54.75 -1.95
C PRO A 18 38.36 55.14 -1.61
N SER A 19 37.60 55.51 -2.64
CA SER A 19 36.15 55.76 -2.53
C SER A 19 35.51 54.54 -1.88
N ALA A 20 35.04 54.69 -0.65
CA ALA A 20 34.28 53.66 0.03
C ALA A 20 32.98 53.44 -0.75
N THR A 21 32.94 52.38 -1.55
CA THR A 21 31.70 51.87 -2.13
C THR A 21 30.87 51.28 -1.00
N THR A 22 30.00 52.11 -0.41
CA THR A 22 28.95 51.64 0.50
C THR A 22 27.98 50.79 -0.29
N THR A 23 28.18 49.48 -0.28
CA THR A 23 27.21 48.51 -0.79
C THR A 23 25.98 48.58 0.10
N THR A 24 24.98 49.37 -0.28
CA THR A 24 23.70 49.45 0.43
C THR A 24 22.94 48.13 0.21
N THR A 25 23.25 47.12 1.02
CA THR A 25 22.48 45.86 1.05
C THR A 25 21.07 46.21 1.49
N THR A 26 20.09 46.09 0.58
CA THR A 26 18.70 46.41 0.92
C THR A 26 18.24 45.51 2.06
N PRO A 27 17.41 45.99 3.01
CA PRO A 27 16.95 45.21 4.16
C PRO A 27 16.28 43.88 3.75
N PHE A 28 15.72 43.84 2.54
CA PHE A 28 15.18 42.63 1.93
C PHE A 28 16.23 41.55 1.65
N VAL A 29 17.41 41.92 1.15
CA VAL A 29 18.51 40.97 0.90
C VAL A 29 19.03 40.38 2.20
N LEU A 30 19.15 41.19 3.26
CA LEU A 30 19.55 40.72 4.58
C LEU A 30 18.49 39.78 5.20
N ALA A 31 17.20 40.15 5.10
CA ALA A 31 16.11 39.31 5.59
C ALA A 31 16.03 37.96 4.84
N LEU A 32 16.20 37.97 3.52
CA LEU A 32 16.24 36.75 2.70
C LEU A 32 17.45 35.89 3.05
N ALA A 33 18.63 36.48 3.24
CA ALA A 33 19.83 35.76 3.64
C ALA A 33 19.67 35.09 5.00
N LEU A 34 19.11 35.79 5.99
CA LEU A 34 18.81 35.24 7.32
C LEU A 34 17.76 34.13 7.26
N ALA A 35 16.70 34.31 6.46
CA ALA A 35 15.68 33.28 6.26
C ALA A 35 16.29 32.02 5.63
N LEU A 36 17.11 32.15 4.58
CA LEU A 36 17.80 31.02 3.96
C LEU A 36 18.79 30.35 4.93
N ALA A 37 19.54 31.13 5.72
CA ALA A 37 20.49 30.61 6.70
C ALA A 37 19.80 29.80 7.82
N LEU A 38 18.55 30.12 8.18
CA LEU A 38 17.79 29.37 9.17
C LEU A 38 17.03 28.18 8.55
N LEU A 39 16.40 28.40 7.39
CA LEU A 39 15.51 27.41 6.77
C LEU A 39 16.29 26.30 6.06
N LEU A 40 17.40 26.61 5.36
CA LEU A 40 18.14 25.62 4.59
C LEU A 40 18.74 24.51 5.47
N PRO A 41 19.45 24.80 6.58
CA PRO A 41 20.00 23.75 7.45
C PRO A 41 18.89 22.92 8.10
N THR A 42 17.82 23.59 8.54
CA THR A 42 16.66 22.91 9.14
C THR A 42 15.98 21.97 8.15
N ALA A 43 15.69 22.45 6.94
CA ALA A 43 15.10 21.64 5.88
C ALA A 43 16.02 20.47 5.50
N THR A 44 17.33 20.72 5.36
CA THR A 44 18.32 19.68 5.04
C THR A 44 18.37 18.62 6.13
N TYR A 45 18.37 19.01 7.40
CA TYR A 45 18.34 18.08 8.54
C TYR A 45 17.06 17.23 8.55
N LEU A 46 15.90 17.86 8.36
CA LEU A 46 14.62 17.14 8.32
C LEU A 46 14.54 16.17 7.15
N ILE A 47 14.96 16.59 5.94
CA ILE A 47 15.01 15.73 4.76
C ILE A 47 16.02 14.59 4.97
N HIS A 48 17.18 14.87 5.55
CA HIS A 48 18.17 13.83 5.84
C HIS A 48 17.61 12.80 6.83
N ARG A 49 17.00 13.26 7.93
CA ARG A 49 16.39 12.40 8.94
C ARG A 49 15.28 11.54 8.35
N ASP A 50 14.40 12.13 7.56
CA ASP A 50 13.28 11.43 6.93
C ASP A 50 13.77 10.46 5.83
N TYR A 51 14.81 10.82 5.08
CA TYR A 51 15.46 9.90 4.14
C TYR A 51 16.12 8.71 4.86
N ARG A 52 16.79 8.95 5.99
CA ARG A 52 17.34 7.87 6.84
C ARG A 52 16.23 6.96 7.38
N ALA A 53 15.10 7.54 7.78
CA ALA A 53 13.92 6.77 8.19
C ALA A 53 13.39 5.91 7.03
N PHE A 54 13.31 6.44 5.81
CA PHE A 54 12.96 5.67 4.61
C PHE A 54 13.93 4.49 4.36
N LEU A 55 15.24 4.72 4.47
CA LEU A 55 16.24 3.66 4.31
C LEU A 55 16.11 2.58 5.39
N SER A 56 15.76 2.95 6.62
CA SER A 56 15.60 2.01 7.74
C SER A 56 14.44 1.02 7.57
N LEU A 57 13.51 1.30 6.65
CA LEU A 57 12.41 0.38 6.31
C LEU A 57 12.86 -0.83 5.48
N GLY A 58 14.13 -0.85 5.04
CA GLY A 58 14.70 -1.93 4.26
C GLY A 58 14.31 -1.89 2.78
N ALA A 59 14.73 -2.92 2.05
CA ALA A 59 14.41 -3.06 0.63
C ALA A 59 12.92 -3.31 0.41
N GLY A 60 12.44 -3.13 -0.82
CA GLY A 60 11.07 -3.38 -1.25
C GLY A 60 10.89 -2.96 -2.71
N GLY A 61 9.65 -2.76 -3.15
CA GLY A 61 9.34 -2.45 -4.55
C GLY A 61 9.94 -1.14 -5.08
N THR A 62 10.37 -0.24 -4.20
CA THR A 62 10.93 1.08 -4.53
C THR A 62 12.44 1.11 -4.25
N PRO A 63 13.27 1.63 -5.17
CA PRO A 63 14.72 1.72 -4.96
C PRO A 63 15.10 2.52 -3.72
N GLN A 64 16.14 2.10 -3.00
CA GLN A 64 16.66 2.81 -1.82
C GLN A 64 17.60 3.98 -2.17
N THR A 65 17.20 4.79 -3.17
CA THR A 65 17.97 5.97 -3.60
C THR A 65 17.17 7.24 -3.39
N PHE A 66 17.85 8.37 -3.24
CA PHE A 66 17.20 9.64 -2.93
C PHE A 66 16.24 10.10 -4.04
N LEU A 67 16.70 10.17 -5.29
CA LEU A 67 15.89 10.68 -6.40
C LEU A 67 14.85 9.67 -6.90
N SER A 68 15.28 8.44 -7.20
CA SER A 68 14.40 7.46 -7.85
C SER A 68 13.49 6.71 -6.87
N GLY A 69 13.78 6.79 -5.57
CA GLY A 69 13.00 6.15 -4.52
C GLY A 69 12.30 7.14 -3.61
N TYR A 70 13.08 7.76 -2.73
CA TYR A 70 12.56 8.64 -1.67
C TYR A 70 11.69 9.77 -2.22
N LEU A 71 12.16 10.53 -3.21
CA LEU A 71 11.39 11.64 -3.77
C LEU A 71 10.08 11.16 -4.45
N ARG A 72 10.10 9.99 -5.09
CA ARG A 72 8.88 9.39 -5.67
C ARG A 72 7.88 9.00 -4.58
N VAL A 73 8.34 8.43 -3.48
CA VAL A 73 7.49 8.10 -2.32
C VAL A 73 6.91 9.35 -1.69
N LYS A 74 7.69 10.43 -1.58
CA LYS A 74 7.19 11.72 -1.08
C LYS A 74 6.12 12.30 -2.01
N LEU A 75 6.29 12.22 -3.32
CA LEU A 75 5.26 12.63 -4.27
C LEU A 75 3.98 11.76 -4.13
N LEU A 76 4.13 10.45 -4.00
CA LEU A 76 3.00 9.54 -3.77
C LEU A 76 2.29 9.80 -2.43
N SER A 77 3.03 10.28 -1.41
CA SER A 77 2.47 10.54 -0.08
C SER A 77 1.43 11.64 -0.05
N VAL A 78 1.46 12.58 -1.00
CA VAL A 78 0.42 13.60 -1.17
C VAL A 78 -0.95 12.97 -1.44
N PHE A 79 -0.98 11.78 -2.02
CA PHE A 79 -2.20 11.05 -2.36
C PHE A 79 -2.52 9.91 -1.38
N ALA A 80 -1.76 9.79 -0.29
CA ALA A 80 -1.98 8.78 0.71
C ALA A 80 -3.36 8.96 1.37
N LEU A 81 -3.99 7.84 1.71
CA LEU A 81 -5.22 7.82 2.47
C LEU A 81 -4.99 8.44 3.85
N SER A 82 -5.85 9.39 4.24
CA SER A 82 -5.79 10.01 5.56
C SER A 82 -6.11 9.03 6.69
N SER A 83 -6.92 8.00 6.41
CA SER A 83 -7.26 6.94 7.38
C SER A 83 -7.18 5.55 6.74
N PRO A 84 -5.98 4.93 6.71
CA PRO A 84 -5.79 3.57 6.20
C PRO A 84 -6.56 2.50 7.00
N ARG A 85 -6.89 2.80 8.26
CA ARG A 85 -7.66 1.92 9.16
C ARG A 85 -9.17 2.00 8.95
N SER A 86 -9.64 2.88 8.07
CA SER A 86 -11.05 2.93 7.67
C SER A 86 -11.27 2.11 6.40
N PRO A 87 -12.20 1.14 6.41
CA PRO A 87 -12.46 0.31 5.25
C PRO A 87 -12.97 1.14 4.07
N ALA A 88 -12.71 0.67 2.85
CA ALA A 88 -13.31 1.28 1.67
C ALA A 88 -14.82 0.96 1.62
N PRO A 89 -15.67 1.84 1.07
CA PRO A 89 -17.08 1.55 0.86
C PRO A 89 -17.24 0.29 -0.01
N VAL A 90 -18.06 -0.64 0.48
CA VAL A 90 -18.49 -1.84 -0.24
C VAL A 90 -19.57 -1.43 -1.24
N PRO A 91 -19.37 -1.65 -2.55
CA PRO A 91 -20.39 -1.34 -3.56
C PRO A 91 -21.69 -2.12 -3.28
N ALA A 92 -22.84 -1.43 -3.38
CA ALA A 92 -24.16 -2.01 -3.04
C ALA A 92 -24.64 -3.05 -4.06
N ASP A 93 -24.10 -3.02 -5.28
CA ASP A 93 -24.34 -3.99 -6.35
C ASP A 93 -23.64 -5.34 -6.12
N LEU A 94 -22.81 -5.44 -5.08
CA LEU A 94 -22.17 -6.69 -4.72
C LEU A 94 -23.17 -7.68 -4.11
N ARG A 95 -23.48 -8.72 -4.88
CA ARG A 95 -24.44 -9.76 -4.50
C ARG A 95 -23.85 -10.91 -3.67
N GLN A 96 -22.52 -11.01 -3.57
CA GLN A 96 -21.82 -12.08 -2.84
C GLN A 96 -21.58 -11.68 -1.37
N THR A 97 -21.65 -12.63 -0.43
CA THR A 97 -21.44 -12.34 0.99
C THR A 97 -19.96 -12.24 1.38
N GLY A 98 -19.04 -12.84 0.60
CA GLY A 98 -17.60 -12.89 0.90
C GLY A 98 -17.20 -14.17 1.62
N TYR A 99 -15.90 -14.51 1.57
CA TYR A 99 -15.35 -15.78 2.07
C TYR A 99 -15.34 -15.86 3.60
N LEU A 100 -15.14 -14.73 4.28
CA LEU A 100 -14.96 -14.69 5.74
C LEU A 100 -16.25 -14.55 6.51
N VAL A 101 -17.39 -14.31 5.84
CA VAL A 101 -18.69 -14.09 6.50
C VAL A 101 -19.25 -15.36 7.13
N GLY A 102 -19.15 -16.51 6.44
CA GLY A 102 -19.66 -17.79 6.98
C GLY A 102 -18.90 -18.31 8.19
N SER A 103 -17.61 -17.99 8.30
CA SER A 103 -16.71 -18.58 9.30
C SER A 103 -16.47 -17.72 10.55
N SER A 104 -17.11 -16.54 10.66
CA SER A 104 -16.96 -15.56 11.74
C SER A 104 -15.49 -15.20 12.08
N LEU A 105 -14.94 -14.17 11.44
CA LEU A 105 -13.57 -13.72 11.71
C LEU A 105 -13.47 -13.09 13.13
N PRO A 106 -12.75 -13.68 14.11
CA PRO A 106 -12.70 -13.14 15.47
C PRO A 106 -12.07 -11.74 15.51
N ALA A 107 -12.37 -10.94 16.54
CA ALA A 107 -11.65 -9.68 16.75
C ALA A 107 -10.20 -9.94 17.19
N ARG A 108 -9.25 -9.20 16.64
CA ARG A 108 -7.83 -9.32 17.01
C ARG A 108 -7.63 -8.77 18.43
N ARG A 109 -6.90 -9.51 19.26
CA ARG A 109 -6.67 -9.16 20.68
C ARG A 109 -5.69 -8.00 20.84
N GLY A 110 -6.01 -7.04 21.70
CA GLY A 110 -5.10 -5.94 22.07
C GLY A 110 -4.96 -4.86 21.00
N PRO A 111 -4.00 -3.93 21.16
CA PRO A 111 -3.84 -2.80 20.25
C PRO A 111 -3.30 -3.23 18.89
N ARG A 112 -3.62 -2.44 17.87
CA ARG A 112 -3.01 -2.58 16.53
C ARG A 112 -1.52 -2.26 16.56
N PRO A 113 -0.71 -2.87 15.69
CA PRO A 113 0.68 -2.52 15.56
C PRO A 113 0.83 -1.14 14.93
N THR A 114 2.02 -0.57 15.11
CA THR A 114 2.45 0.64 14.43
C THR A 114 2.96 0.25 13.06
N VAL A 115 2.51 0.99 12.05
CA VAL A 115 2.86 0.78 10.65
C VAL A 115 3.27 2.11 10.06
N VAL A 116 4.32 2.10 9.25
CA VAL A 116 4.92 3.30 8.68
C VAL A 116 5.27 3.09 7.21
N GLY A 117 5.45 4.20 6.49
CA GLY A 117 5.84 4.17 5.09
C GLY A 117 4.67 3.95 4.13
N ILE A 118 4.99 4.01 2.84
CA ILE A 118 4.05 3.79 1.73
C ILE A 118 4.61 2.73 0.80
N ALA A 119 5.88 2.88 0.41
CA ALA A 119 6.61 1.89 -0.35
C ALA A 119 8.11 2.08 -0.03
N PRO A 120 8.71 1.23 0.81
CA PRO A 120 8.10 0.10 1.52
C PRO A 120 7.08 0.54 2.59
N HIS A 121 6.04 -0.28 2.79
CA HIS A 121 5.04 -0.16 3.87
C HIS A 121 5.38 -1.26 4.88
N ARG A 122 5.69 -0.88 6.13
CA ARG A 122 6.29 -1.79 7.12
C ARG A 122 5.66 -1.68 8.48
N GLN A 123 5.53 -2.83 9.13
CA GLN A 123 5.10 -2.95 10.51
C GLN A 123 6.31 -2.80 11.45
N THR A 124 6.29 -1.82 12.35
CA THR A 124 7.43 -1.51 13.22
C THR A 124 7.30 -2.08 14.64
N THR A 125 6.09 -2.44 15.07
CA THR A 125 5.85 -3.12 16.35
C THR A 125 5.12 -4.44 16.16
N GLN A 126 5.13 -5.34 17.15
CA GLN A 126 4.51 -6.68 17.04
C GLN A 126 5.00 -7.51 15.83
N ARG A 127 6.27 -7.36 15.45
CA ARG A 127 6.87 -8.09 14.30
C ARG A 127 6.96 -9.59 14.62
N ALA A 128 6.73 -10.46 13.63
CA ALA A 128 6.85 -11.91 13.80
C ALA A 128 8.30 -12.44 13.67
N GLY A 129 9.31 -11.57 13.74
CA GLY A 129 10.71 -11.91 14.00
C GLY A 129 11.43 -12.85 13.02
N ALA A 130 12.24 -12.26 12.14
CA ALA A 130 13.61 -12.73 11.85
C ALA A 130 14.41 -11.55 11.26
N MET A 131 15.08 -10.75 12.09
CA MET A 131 16.29 -10.04 11.60
C MET A 131 17.24 -9.47 12.68
N ASP A 132 16.82 -9.24 13.93
CA ASP A 132 17.66 -8.43 14.84
C ASP A 132 18.01 -9.11 16.19
N GLY A 133 18.20 -10.44 16.22
CA GLY A 133 18.76 -11.17 17.38
C GLY A 133 17.95 -11.16 18.69
N ALA A 134 16.89 -10.37 18.77
CA ALA A 134 15.96 -10.23 19.91
C ALA A 134 14.55 -10.74 19.56
N ALA A 135 14.44 -11.69 18.64
CA ALA A 135 13.20 -12.44 18.47
C ALA A 135 12.98 -13.23 19.76
N SER A 136 11.86 -13.00 20.45
CA SER A 136 11.38 -14.01 21.39
C SER A 136 11.27 -15.32 20.61
N ALA A 137 11.68 -16.45 21.21
CA ALA A 137 11.65 -17.76 20.56
C ALA A 137 10.26 -18.09 19.95
N GLU A 138 9.20 -17.49 20.49
CA GLU A 138 7.81 -17.62 20.05
C GLU A 138 7.49 -16.89 18.74
N GLY A 139 8.03 -15.68 18.50
CA GLY A 139 7.74 -14.90 17.29
C GLY A 139 8.30 -15.54 16.02
N ALA A 140 9.57 -15.96 16.08
CA ALA A 140 10.23 -16.69 15.00
C ALA A 140 9.49 -18.00 14.64
N SER A 141 8.82 -18.62 15.63
CA SER A 141 7.94 -19.77 15.41
C SER A 141 6.67 -19.39 14.65
N ALA A 142 5.99 -18.30 14.99
CA ALA A 142 4.77 -17.87 14.31
C ALA A 142 4.98 -17.54 12.82
N TYR A 143 6.07 -16.84 12.49
CA TYR A 143 6.44 -16.60 11.09
C TYR A 143 6.73 -17.91 10.34
N ALA A 144 7.51 -18.81 10.94
CA ALA A 144 7.83 -20.10 10.34
C ALA A 144 6.58 -20.98 10.13
N MET A 145 5.65 -20.99 11.10
CA MET A 145 4.37 -21.68 11.00
C MET A 145 3.50 -21.11 9.88
N LEU A 146 3.39 -19.79 9.79
CA LEU A 146 2.66 -19.14 8.69
C LEU A 146 3.29 -19.49 7.34
N ALA A 147 4.61 -19.36 7.22
CA ALA A 147 5.31 -19.72 6.00
C ALA A 147 5.04 -21.19 5.62
N ALA A 148 5.14 -22.12 6.58
CA ALA A 148 4.83 -23.53 6.35
C ALA A 148 3.38 -23.76 5.87
N ARG A 149 2.39 -23.06 6.45
CA ARG A 149 0.99 -23.13 6.01
C ARG A 149 0.81 -22.62 4.58
N LEU A 150 1.47 -21.51 4.21
CA LEU A 150 1.42 -20.99 2.84
C LEU A 150 2.07 -21.95 1.83
N ARG A 151 3.21 -22.57 2.20
CA ARG A 151 3.83 -23.60 1.36
C ARG A 151 2.96 -24.83 1.21
N ALA A 152 2.25 -25.24 2.27
CA ALA A 152 1.31 -26.35 2.20
C ALA A 152 0.16 -26.05 1.23
N LEU A 153 -0.40 -24.82 1.25
CA LEU A 153 -1.40 -24.38 0.27
C LEU A 153 -0.88 -24.44 -1.16
N ALA A 154 0.39 -24.05 -1.40
CA ALA A 154 1.02 -24.09 -2.72
C ALA A 154 1.32 -25.51 -3.23
N ARG A 155 1.62 -26.45 -2.31
CA ARG A 155 1.94 -27.84 -2.66
C ARG A 155 0.73 -28.67 -3.03
N ASP A 156 -0.44 -28.32 -2.51
CA ASP A 156 -1.68 -28.99 -2.85
C ASP A 156 -2.13 -28.60 -4.28
N PRO A 157 -2.12 -29.56 -5.24
CA PRO A 157 -2.46 -29.28 -6.62
C PRO A 157 -3.90 -28.82 -6.82
N ALA A 158 -4.82 -29.15 -5.91
CA ALA A 158 -6.23 -28.73 -5.96
C ALA A 158 -6.37 -27.21 -5.78
N ASN A 159 -5.44 -26.57 -5.07
CA ASN A 159 -5.49 -25.14 -4.81
C ASN A 159 -5.04 -24.31 -6.03
N HIS A 160 -4.35 -24.92 -7.00
CA HIS A 160 -3.81 -24.24 -8.18
C HIS A 160 -2.90 -23.04 -7.85
N LEU A 161 -2.09 -23.17 -6.80
CA LEU A 161 -1.19 -22.14 -6.31
C LEU A 161 0.28 -22.45 -6.60
N ALA A 162 1.13 -21.43 -6.62
CA ALA A 162 2.58 -21.54 -6.76
C ALA A 162 3.31 -20.48 -5.94
N GLU A 163 4.50 -20.81 -5.44
CA GLU A 163 5.41 -19.85 -4.82
C GLU A 163 6.27 -19.15 -5.88
N GLY A 164 6.59 -17.88 -5.66
CA GLY A 164 7.50 -17.12 -6.51
C GLY A 164 7.97 -15.83 -5.85
N THR A 165 8.78 -15.04 -6.54
CA THR A 165 9.14 -13.69 -6.08
C THR A 165 7.99 -12.72 -6.31
N SER A 166 7.58 -11.97 -5.27
CA SER A 166 6.51 -10.98 -5.36
C SER A 166 6.76 -9.93 -6.44
N CYS A 167 5.72 -9.58 -7.21
CA CYS A 167 5.79 -8.49 -8.19
C CYS A 167 5.72 -7.11 -7.52
N PHE A 168 5.03 -7.01 -6.39
CA PHE A 168 4.89 -5.77 -5.63
C PHE A 168 6.13 -5.48 -4.77
N GLU A 169 6.60 -6.49 -4.03
CA GLU A 169 7.69 -6.34 -3.07
C GLU A 169 9.06 -6.50 -3.74
N LYS A 170 9.15 -7.31 -4.80
CA LYS A 170 10.33 -7.60 -5.64
C LYS A 170 11.44 -8.45 -5.02
N HIS A 171 11.43 -8.71 -3.71
CA HIS A 171 12.47 -9.45 -3.02
C HIS A 171 11.93 -10.61 -2.16
N GLY A 172 10.70 -10.51 -1.67
CA GLY A 172 10.04 -11.46 -0.80
C GLY A 172 9.25 -12.53 -1.53
N THR A 173 8.88 -13.57 -0.77
CA THR A 173 8.06 -14.68 -1.25
C THR A 173 6.61 -14.24 -1.43
N GLY A 174 6.10 -14.45 -2.65
CA GLY A 174 4.70 -14.30 -3.02
C GLY A 174 4.06 -15.67 -3.28
N LEU A 175 2.76 -15.74 -3.03
CA LEU A 175 1.87 -16.83 -3.39
C LEU A 175 1.05 -16.39 -4.60
N PHE A 176 1.00 -17.21 -5.64
CA PHE A 176 0.36 -16.88 -6.91
C PHE A 176 -0.66 -17.93 -7.28
N SER A 177 -1.78 -17.50 -7.86
CA SER A 177 -2.69 -18.42 -8.55
C SER A 177 -2.19 -18.68 -9.98
N THR A 178 -2.15 -19.95 -10.36
CA THR A 178 -1.88 -20.38 -11.74
C THR A 178 -3.08 -20.21 -12.66
N ARG A 179 -4.28 -19.99 -12.10
CA ARG A 179 -5.55 -19.78 -12.84
C ARG A 179 -6.30 -18.54 -12.32
N PRO A 180 -5.69 -17.35 -12.39
CA PRO A 180 -6.30 -16.16 -11.79
C PRO A 180 -7.49 -15.65 -12.60
N LEU A 181 -8.60 -15.36 -11.92
CA LEU A 181 -9.69 -14.57 -12.44
C LEU A 181 -9.29 -13.08 -12.50
N THR A 182 -8.46 -12.62 -11.57
CA THR A 182 -7.88 -11.27 -11.56
C THR A 182 -6.42 -11.27 -12.02
N ARG A 183 -6.11 -10.60 -13.13
CA ARG A 183 -4.74 -10.54 -13.68
C ARG A 183 -3.82 -9.49 -13.02
N THR A 184 -4.06 -9.13 -11.77
CA THR A 184 -3.15 -8.24 -11.04
C THR A 184 -1.86 -8.99 -10.71
N CYS A 185 -0.69 -8.43 -11.08
CA CYS A 185 0.62 -9.00 -10.75
C CYS A 185 0.75 -10.50 -11.07
N ARG A 186 0.35 -10.92 -12.27
CA ARG A 186 0.40 -12.33 -12.71
C ARG A 186 -0.35 -13.30 -11.79
N GLY A 187 -1.41 -12.83 -11.10
CA GLY A 187 -2.20 -13.66 -10.20
C GLY A 187 -1.64 -13.72 -8.77
N GLU A 188 -0.84 -12.74 -8.36
CA GLU A 188 -0.34 -12.65 -6.97
C GLU A 188 -1.52 -12.54 -5.99
N VAL A 189 -1.64 -13.54 -5.12
CA VAL A 189 -2.64 -13.63 -4.07
C VAL A 189 -2.20 -12.79 -2.88
N CYS A 190 -0.99 -13.08 -2.39
CA CYS A 190 -0.38 -12.35 -1.29
C CYS A 190 1.14 -12.45 -1.36
N HIS A 191 1.83 -11.57 -0.63
CA HIS A 191 3.25 -11.74 -0.33
C HIS A 191 3.54 -11.42 1.13
N VAL A 192 4.60 -12.05 1.64
CA VAL A 192 5.04 -11.91 3.02
C VAL A 192 6.24 -10.98 3.09
N HIS A 193 6.22 -10.03 4.03
CA HIS A 193 7.36 -9.20 4.36
C HIS A 193 8.35 -9.99 5.22
N GLY A 194 9.51 -10.35 4.66
CA GLY A 194 10.54 -11.05 5.43
C GLY A 194 11.08 -10.23 6.61
N SER A 195 11.00 -8.90 6.54
CA SER A 195 11.46 -8.02 7.61
C SER A 195 10.58 -8.04 8.85
N ASP A 196 9.26 -8.07 8.72
CA ASP A 196 8.34 -7.88 9.85
C ASP A 196 7.27 -8.97 10.00
N GLY A 197 7.09 -9.82 8.98
CA GLY A 197 6.13 -10.91 8.95
C GLY A 197 4.70 -10.52 8.58
N SER A 198 4.43 -9.24 8.31
CA SER A 198 3.15 -8.79 7.77
C SER A 198 2.99 -9.21 6.30
N LEU A 199 1.77 -9.13 5.79
CA LEU A 199 1.43 -9.58 4.44
C LEU A 199 0.66 -8.51 3.69
N HIS A 200 0.91 -8.40 2.40
CA HIS A 200 0.01 -7.67 1.51
C HIS A 200 -0.79 -8.63 0.64
N MET A 201 -2.07 -8.32 0.45
CA MET A 201 -2.98 -9.10 -0.37
C MET A 201 -4.15 -8.26 -0.89
N THR A 202 -4.81 -8.76 -1.92
CA THR A 202 -6.07 -8.17 -2.40
C THR A 202 -7.23 -9.03 -1.94
N LEU A 203 -8.23 -8.41 -1.31
CA LEU A 203 -9.42 -9.10 -0.81
C LEU A 203 -10.68 -8.66 -1.55
N TYR A 204 -11.69 -9.52 -1.48
CA TYR A 204 -13.07 -9.15 -1.80
C TYR A 204 -13.50 -7.95 -0.93
N PRO A 205 -14.27 -6.96 -1.44
CA PRO A 205 -14.57 -5.74 -0.68
C PRO A 205 -15.21 -5.98 0.69
N GLY A 206 -16.11 -6.95 0.81
CA GLY A 206 -16.73 -7.33 2.09
C GLY A 206 -15.73 -7.94 3.07
N ASP A 207 -14.83 -8.80 2.59
CA ASP A 207 -13.79 -9.44 3.42
C ASP A 207 -12.73 -8.42 3.84
N ALA A 208 -12.34 -7.50 2.96
CA ALA A 208 -11.44 -6.40 3.27
C ALA A 208 -12.01 -5.52 4.40
N LYS A 209 -13.31 -5.19 4.31
CA LYS A 209 -14.03 -4.45 5.36
C LYS A 209 -13.97 -5.21 6.69
N LEU A 210 -14.30 -6.49 6.68
CA LEU A 210 -14.30 -7.32 7.89
C LEU A 210 -12.92 -7.44 8.52
N VAL A 211 -11.87 -7.71 7.73
CA VAL A 211 -10.47 -7.79 8.19
C VAL A 211 -10.03 -6.50 8.87
N ILE A 212 -10.36 -5.35 8.27
CA ILE A 212 -10.05 -4.05 8.84
C ILE A 212 -10.85 -3.83 10.11
N GLU A 213 -12.17 -3.97 10.10
CA GLU A 213 -13.03 -3.71 11.27
C GLU A 213 -12.67 -4.60 12.47
N ARG A 214 -12.27 -5.86 12.22
CA ARG A 214 -11.87 -6.82 13.25
C ARG A 214 -10.44 -6.65 13.75
N GLY A 215 -9.67 -5.67 13.26
CA GLY A 215 -8.35 -5.37 13.80
C GLY A 215 -7.19 -6.11 13.19
N TRP A 216 -7.40 -6.88 12.11
CA TRP A 216 -6.39 -7.75 11.50
C TRP A 216 -5.51 -7.07 10.46
N GLY A 217 -5.92 -5.92 9.94
CA GLY A 217 -5.14 -5.19 8.95
C GLY A 217 -5.59 -3.77 8.73
N GLU A 218 -4.91 -3.11 7.81
CA GLU A 218 -5.21 -1.76 7.33
C GLU A 218 -4.98 -1.69 5.82
N ARG A 219 -5.62 -0.73 5.17
CA ARG A 219 -5.45 -0.51 3.73
C ARG A 219 -4.02 -0.07 3.44
N HIS A 220 -3.51 -0.43 2.26
CA HIS A 220 -2.29 0.20 1.78
C HIS A 220 -2.53 1.71 1.58
N PRO A 221 -1.60 2.61 1.96
CA PRO A 221 -1.81 4.06 1.90
C PRO A 221 -2.22 4.61 0.54
N ILE A 222 -1.91 3.94 -0.58
CA ILE A 222 -2.27 4.36 -1.93
C ILE A 222 -3.39 3.52 -2.56
N ALA A 223 -4.07 2.66 -1.78
CA ALA A 223 -5.23 1.87 -2.22
C ALA A 223 -6.51 2.73 -2.32
N ARG A 224 -6.41 3.86 -3.03
CA ARG A 224 -7.49 4.85 -3.18
C ARG A 224 -8.56 4.42 -4.18
N GLY A 225 -8.17 3.64 -5.19
CA GLY A 225 -9.02 3.36 -6.35
C GLY A 225 -8.79 4.35 -7.50
N GLY A 226 -9.62 4.27 -8.54
CA GLY A 226 -9.52 5.15 -9.72
C GLY A 226 -8.15 5.02 -10.40
N PHE A 227 -7.52 6.15 -10.74
CA PHE A 227 -6.18 6.18 -11.34
C PHE A 227 -5.14 5.40 -10.51
N PHE A 228 -5.26 5.39 -9.18
CA PHE A 228 -4.30 4.73 -8.30
C PHE A 228 -4.40 3.19 -8.34
N SER A 229 -5.46 2.62 -8.92
CA SER A 229 -5.59 1.19 -9.12
C SER A 229 -4.52 0.58 -10.03
N ARG A 230 -3.81 1.40 -10.81
CA ARG A 230 -2.64 0.97 -11.58
C ARG A 230 -1.43 0.61 -10.71
N PHE A 231 -1.35 1.16 -9.50
CA PHE A 231 -0.23 0.94 -8.59
C PHE A 231 -0.55 -0.18 -7.62
N VAL A 232 -1.71 -0.10 -6.96
CA VAL A 232 -2.22 -1.15 -6.08
C VAL A 232 -3.75 -1.23 -6.18
N PRO A 233 -4.37 -2.41 -6.08
CA PRO A 233 -5.82 -2.56 -6.06
C PRO A 233 -6.51 -1.72 -4.96
N ARG A 234 -7.78 -1.36 -5.16
CA ARG A 234 -8.55 -0.54 -4.19
C ARG A 234 -8.71 -1.22 -2.83
N HIS A 235 -8.82 -2.55 -2.82
CA HIS A 235 -8.96 -3.38 -1.62
C HIS A 235 -7.66 -4.12 -1.30
N PHE A 236 -6.52 -3.49 -1.63
CA PHE A 236 -5.20 -3.96 -1.24
C PHE A 236 -4.95 -3.61 0.22
N VAL A 237 -4.74 -4.64 1.04
CA VAL A 237 -4.68 -4.57 2.49
C VAL A 237 -3.31 -5.09 2.95
N MET A 238 -2.76 -4.46 3.99
CA MET A 238 -1.70 -5.04 4.81
C MET A 238 -2.35 -5.78 5.98
N VAL A 239 -2.19 -7.10 6.03
CA VAL A 239 -2.55 -7.94 7.17
C VAL A 239 -1.37 -7.97 8.12
N TYR A 240 -1.62 -7.75 9.40
CA TYR A 240 -0.58 -7.67 10.42
C TYR A 240 0.09 -9.02 10.66
N ALA A 241 1.35 -8.98 11.07
CA ALA A 241 2.12 -10.17 11.37
C ALA A 241 1.46 -10.97 12.54
N PRO A 242 1.32 -12.30 12.42
CA PRO A 242 0.77 -13.12 13.50
C PRO A 242 1.73 -13.18 14.69
N ARG A 243 1.19 -13.17 15.90
CA ARG A 243 1.98 -13.22 17.14
C ARG A 243 2.10 -14.62 17.73
N ASP A 244 1.09 -15.46 17.49
CA ASP A 244 0.96 -16.79 18.07
C ASP A 244 0.28 -17.74 17.06
N GLU A 245 0.24 -19.03 17.38
CA GLU A 245 -0.36 -20.07 16.54
C GLU A 245 -1.85 -19.81 16.22
N GLY A 246 -2.60 -19.27 17.18
CA GLY A 246 -4.00 -18.90 16.97
C GLY A 246 -4.15 -17.79 15.94
N GLU A 247 -3.29 -16.77 16.00
CA GLU A 247 -3.23 -15.73 14.97
C GLU A 247 -2.78 -16.28 13.61
N VAL A 248 -1.85 -17.25 13.58
CA VAL A 248 -1.44 -17.91 12.33
C VAL A 248 -2.65 -18.58 11.67
N ALA A 249 -3.50 -19.28 12.41
CA ALA A 249 -4.70 -19.90 11.88
C ALA A 249 -5.68 -18.86 11.29
N VAL A 250 -5.85 -17.72 11.97
CA VAL A 250 -6.71 -16.64 11.46
C VAL A 250 -6.12 -15.98 10.21
N VAL A 251 -4.82 -15.71 10.19
CA VAL A 251 -4.13 -15.12 9.02
C VAL A 251 -4.19 -16.08 7.83
N ALA A 252 -4.02 -17.39 8.04
CA ALA A 252 -4.16 -18.40 6.99
C ALA A 252 -5.58 -18.41 6.39
N ARG A 253 -6.63 -18.26 7.22
CA ARG A 253 -8.01 -18.11 6.73
C ARG A 253 -8.20 -16.84 5.89
N ILE A 254 -7.60 -15.72 6.30
CA ILE A 254 -7.63 -14.48 5.52
C ILE A 254 -6.91 -14.67 4.17
N VAL A 255 -5.81 -15.40 4.14
CA VAL A 255 -5.15 -15.77 2.87
C VAL A 255 -6.07 -16.64 2.01
N GLY A 256 -6.83 -17.57 2.59
CA GLY A 256 -7.84 -18.33 1.86
C GLY A 256 -8.89 -17.44 1.18
N ALA A 257 -9.32 -16.37 1.85
CA ALA A 257 -10.21 -15.36 1.25
C ALA A 257 -9.55 -14.62 0.07
N ALA A 258 -8.24 -14.34 0.16
CA ALA A 258 -7.49 -13.76 -0.95
C ALA A 258 -7.37 -14.73 -2.13
N VAL A 259 -7.12 -16.02 -1.86
CA VAL A 259 -7.09 -17.07 -2.91
C VAL A 259 -8.44 -17.10 -3.63
N TRP A 260 -9.54 -17.21 -2.87
CA TRP A 260 -10.89 -17.23 -3.43
C TRP A 260 -11.19 -15.98 -4.27
N TRP A 261 -10.81 -14.80 -3.79
CA TRP A 261 -11.01 -13.56 -4.55
C TRP A 261 -10.21 -13.52 -5.87
N VAL A 262 -8.98 -14.03 -5.86
CA VAL A 262 -8.07 -13.98 -7.02
C VAL A 262 -8.37 -15.07 -8.04
N SER A 263 -8.78 -16.27 -7.61
CA SER A 263 -8.90 -17.46 -8.46
C SER A 263 -10.29 -18.12 -8.47
N GLY A 264 -11.16 -17.78 -7.52
CA GLY A 264 -12.43 -18.48 -7.28
C GLY A 264 -12.29 -19.80 -6.52
N VAL A 265 -11.06 -20.21 -6.16
CA VAL A 265 -10.81 -21.49 -5.47
C VAL A 265 -10.97 -21.31 -3.95
N CYS A 266 -11.75 -22.19 -3.32
CA CYS A 266 -11.90 -22.26 -1.87
C CYS A 266 -10.78 -23.13 -1.28
N VAL A 267 -10.07 -22.65 -0.24
CA VAL A 267 -8.92 -23.37 0.34
C VAL A 267 -8.96 -23.37 1.87
N GLY A 268 -8.52 -24.46 2.50
CA GLY A 268 -8.39 -24.51 3.96
C GLY A 268 -9.72 -24.61 4.72
N LYS A 269 -10.71 -25.33 4.17
CA LYS A 269 -11.81 -25.87 4.97
C LYS A 269 -11.22 -26.84 6.00
N GLY A 270 -11.59 -26.69 7.27
CA GLY A 270 -11.08 -27.54 8.34
C GLY A 270 -11.52 -28.99 8.16
N GLU A 271 -10.67 -29.92 8.58
CA GLU A 271 -11.05 -31.30 8.86
C GLU A 271 -12.13 -31.28 9.96
N GLY A 272 -13.42 -31.31 9.60
CA GLY A 272 -14.52 -31.27 10.57
C GLY A 272 -15.86 -30.70 10.09
N GLU A 273 -15.91 -30.07 8.92
CA GLU A 273 -17.19 -29.75 8.26
C GLU A 273 -17.46 -30.84 7.21
N GLU A 274 -18.24 -31.84 7.62
CA GLU A 274 -18.69 -32.97 6.79
C GLU A 274 -19.27 -32.53 5.44
N GLU A 275 -19.13 -33.43 4.46
CA GLU A 275 -19.67 -33.37 3.10
C GLU A 275 -21.15 -32.94 3.03
N GLY A 276 -21.38 -31.63 3.02
CA GLY A 276 -22.61 -31.03 2.53
C GLY A 276 -22.48 -30.72 1.05
N GLY A 277 -22.34 -31.75 0.21
CA GLY A 277 -22.37 -31.64 -1.25
C GLY A 277 -23.73 -31.14 -1.74
N GLY A 278 -23.93 -29.82 -1.68
CA GLY A 278 -25.10 -29.13 -2.19
C GLY A 278 -24.67 -28.04 -3.14
N VAL A 279 -24.44 -28.41 -4.40
CA VAL A 279 -24.44 -27.44 -5.51
C VAL A 279 -25.81 -26.75 -5.48
N ARG A 280 -25.88 -25.49 -5.02
CA ARG A 280 -27.06 -24.67 -5.29
C ARG A 280 -27.10 -24.44 -6.80
N ASP A 281 -28.09 -25.03 -7.45
CA ASP A 281 -28.30 -24.93 -8.90
C ASP A 281 -28.73 -23.50 -9.27
N ASP A 282 -27.74 -22.67 -9.60
CA ASP A 282 -27.93 -21.29 -10.05
C ASP A 282 -28.40 -21.19 -11.52
N ARG A 283 -28.75 -22.30 -12.20
CA ARG A 283 -29.25 -22.27 -13.60
C ARG A 283 -30.48 -21.38 -13.76
N ALA A 284 -31.41 -21.42 -12.83
CA ALA A 284 -32.61 -20.58 -12.84
C ALA A 284 -32.28 -19.07 -12.76
N ARG A 285 -31.11 -18.71 -12.23
CA ARG A 285 -30.63 -17.33 -12.14
C ARG A 285 -29.97 -16.86 -13.43
N SER A 286 -29.33 -17.77 -14.18
CA SER A 286 -28.72 -17.46 -15.48
C SER A 286 -29.75 -17.08 -16.55
N GLU A 287 -30.96 -17.64 -16.48
CA GLU A 287 -32.06 -17.30 -17.39
C GLU A 287 -32.66 -15.93 -17.06
N ALA A 288 -32.83 -15.61 -15.76
CA ALA A 288 -33.26 -14.29 -15.31
C ALA A 288 -32.21 -13.21 -15.65
N ASP A 289 -30.92 -13.52 -15.54
CA ASP A 289 -29.83 -12.59 -15.89
C ASP A 289 -29.70 -12.40 -17.42
N ALA A 290 -30.05 -13.41 -18.24
CA ALA A 290 -30.11 -13.27 -19.69
C ALA A 290 -31.25 -12.32 -20.14
N LEU A 291 -32.40 -12.38 -19.46
CA LEU A 291 -33.56 -11.52 -19.73
C LEU A 291 -33.28 -10.04 -19.41
N VAL A 292 -32.59 -9.76 -18.29
CA VAL A 292 -32.25 -8.38 -17.89
C VAL A 292 -31.21 -7.74 -18.82
N VAL A 293 -30.27 -8.53 -19.36
CA VAL A 293 -29.26 -8.03 -20.30
C VAL A 293 -29.88 -7.69 -21.65
N GLU A 294 -30.88 -8.44 -22.10
CA GLU A 294 -31.63 -8.13 -23.32
C GLU A 294 -32.50 -6.86 -23.13
N GLU A 295 -33.13 -6.69 -21.97
CA GLU A 295 -33.95 -5.51 -21.67
C GLU A 295 -33.13 -4.20 -21.67
N VAL A 296 -31.90 -4.23 -21.14
CA VAL A 296 -30.95 -3.09 -21.17
C VAL A 296 -30.40 -2.83 -22.58
N ARG A 297 -30.32 -3.86 -23.42
CA ARG A 297 -29.87 -3.75 -24.82
C ARG A 297 -30.95 -3.14 -25.72
N GLU A 298 -32.22 -3.40 -25.44
CA GLU A 298 -33.35 -2.90 -26.23
C GLU A 298 -33.76 -1.47 -25.86
N ALA A 299 -33.55 -1.03 -24.62
CA ALA A 299 -33.92 0.31 -24.15
C ALA A 299 -32.90 1.43 -24.49
N GLY A 300 -32.40 1.49 -25.73
CA GLY A 300 -31.34 2.40 -26.15
C GLY A 300 -31.49 3.87 -25.70
N GLY A 301 -30.71 4.28 -24.68
CA GLY A 301 -30.34 5.67 -24.39
C GLY A 301 -31.02 6.37 -23.19
N GLU A 302 -30.16 6.83 -22.27
CA GLU A 302 -30.26 8.07 -21.44
C GLU A 302 -31.32 8.19 -20.31
N VAL A 303 -30.85 8.62 -19.13
CA VAL A 303 -31.68 9.26 -18.09
C VAL A 303 -31.03 10.60 -17.72
N ASP A 304 -31.77 11.67 -17.99
CA ASP A 304 -31.46 13.07 -17.69
C ASP A 304 -31.38 13.32 -16.18
N TRP A 305 -30.30 13.99 -15.75
CA TRP A 305 -30.26 14.73 -14.48
C TRP A 305 -29.43 16.02 -14.68
N ARG A 306 -30.11 17.08 -15.12
CA ARG A 306 -29.66 18.48 -14.96
C ARG A 306 -29.62 18.87 -13.47
N SER A 307 -28.52 18.57 -12.79
CA SER A 307 -27.83 19.39 -11.76
C SER A 307 -26.86 18.52 -10.92
N GLY A 308 -25.56 18.86 -10.93
CA GLY A 308 -24.58 18.31 -9.97
C GLY A 308 -23.75 17.08 -10.39
N LYS A 309 -23.22 17.00 -11.62
CA LYS A 309 -22.31 15.92 -12.07
C LYS A 309 -20.96 16.01 -11.31
N GLY A 310 -20.40 14.97 -10.68
CA GLY A 310 -20.47 13.53 -10.97
C GLY A 310 -19.29 13.15 -11.86
N VAL A 311 -18.09 13.00 -11.28
CA VAL A 311 -16.87 12.67 -12.04
C VAL A 311 -17.02 11.23 -12.56
N SER A 312 -17.03 11.09 -13.88
CA SER A 312 -17.23 9.83 -14.59
C SER A 312 -16.15 8.80 -14.26
N GLU A 313 -16.54 7.74 -13.53
CA GLU A 313 -15.80 6.48 -13.42
C GLU A 313 -15.95 5.71 -14.74
N ALA A 314 -15.23 6.13 -15.78
CA ALA A 314 -15.30 5.49 -17.09
C ALA A 314 -13.89 5.33 -17.69
N MET A 315 -13.13 4.35 -17.18
CA MET A 315 -12.20 3.54 -18.00
C MET A 315 -11.71 2.28 -17.24
N PHE A 316 -12.62 1.56 -16.59
CA PHE A 316 -12.41 0.18 -16.17
C PHE A 316 -13.65 -0.58 -16.60
N CYS A 317 -13.51 -1.50 -17.54
CA CYS A 317 -14.63 -2.21 -18.16
C CYS A 317 -15.56 -2.78 -17.08
N SER A 318 -16.75 -2.19 -16.92
CA SER A 318 -17.79 -2.64 -15.99
C SER A 318 -18.14 -4.11 -16.22
N GLY A 319 -18.06 -4.57 -17.48
CA GLY A 319 -18.21 -5.98 -17.86
C GLY A 319 -17.10 -6.92 -17.34
N CYS A 320 -15.89 -6.42 -17.08
CA CYS A 320 -14.80 -7.22 -16.50
C CYS A 320 -15.02 -7.45 -14.99
N ARG A 321 -15.54 -6.43 -14.27
CA ARG A 321 -15.97 -6.56 -12.87
C ARG A 321 -17.15 -7.53 -12.74
N GLN A 322 -18.21 -7.36 -13.54
CA GLN A 322 -19.37 -8.25 -13.50
C GLN A 322 -19.02 -9.71 -13.82
N LYS A 323 -18.12 -9.97 -14.80
CA LYS A 323 -17.63 -11.33 -15.10
C LYS A 323 -16.82 -11.93 -13.96
N GLN A 324 -16.05 -11.13 -13.23
CA GLN A 324 -15.32 -11.59 -12.05
C GLN A 324 -16.29 -11.95 -10.92
N TYR A 325 -17.30 -11.12 -10.65
CA TYR A 325 -18.30 -11.38 -9.62
C TYR A 325 -19.23 -12.56 -9.95
N ALA A 326 -19.57 -12.77 -11.22
CA ALA A 326 -20.40 -13.87 -11.69
C ALA A 326 -19.72 -15.24 -11.62
N ARG A 327 -18.37 -15.28 -11.58
CA ARG A 327 -17.58 -16.53 -11.53
C ARG A 327 -17.14 -16.95 -10.13
N MET A 328 -17.36 -16.11 -9.12
CA MET A 328 -17.09 -16.48 -7.74
C MET A 328 -18.32 -17.19 -7.17
N GLN A 329 -18.25 -18.52 -7.09
CA GLN A 329 -19.23 -19.32 -6.37
C GLN A 329 -19.03 -19.13 -4.86
N ALA A 330 -20.12 -19.18 -4.08
CA ALA A 330 -20.03 -19.16 -2.63
C ALA A 330 -19.28 -20.41 -2.15
N CYS A 331 -18.24 -20.23 -1.33
CA CYS A 331 -17.65 -21.33 -0.59
C CYS A 331 -18.62 -21.68 0.54
N SER A 332 -19.31 -22.82 0.42
CA SER A 332 -20.20 -23.35 1.46
C SER A 332 -19.41 -23.75 2.69
#